data_AF-A0A3N6S4S7-F1
#
_entry.id   AF-A0A3N6S4S7-F1
#
_cell.length_a   1.000
_cell.length_b   1.000
_cell.length_c   1.000
_cell.angle_alpha   90.00
_cell.angle_beta   90.00
_cell.angle_gamma   90.00
#
_symmetry.space_group_name_H-M   'P 1'
#
loop_
_entity.id
_entity.type
_entity.pdbx_description
1 polymer ?
#
loop_
_entity_poly.entity_id
_entity_poly.type
_entity_poly.pdbx_seq_one_letter_code
_entity_poly.pdbx_strand_id
1 'polypeptide(L)' 'MAGRSGSQVMTMTVTNTPSADLAFTNLAYCSSSDLRQFSVPGTDLFLANVADTFILSL' A
#
# COMPACT_ATOMS: atom_id res chain seq x y z
N MET A 1 25.81 8.25 6.52
CA MET A 1 25.22 7.40 5.47
C MET A 1 23.89 8.03 5.09
N ALA A 2 23.83 8.78 3.98
CA ALA A 2 22.58 9.43 3.55
C ALA A 2 21.69 8.37 2.89
N GLY A 3 20.59 8.00 3.54
CA GLY A 3 19.59 7.12 2.96
C GLY A 3 18.95 7.81 1.76
N ARG A 4 19.02 7.19 0.59
CA ARG A 4 18.28 7.62 -0.59
C ARG A 4 16.78 7.55 -0.25
N SER A 5 16.15 8.71 -0.04
CA SER A 5 14.69 8.83 -0.16
C SER A 5 14.34 8.75 -1.65
N GLY A 6 14.50 7.57 -2.23
CA GLY A 6 13.93 7.28 -3.54
C GLY A 6 12.50 6.85 -3.31
N SER A 7 11.53 7.55 -3.90
CA SER A 7 10.20 6.98 -4.08
C SER A 7 10.37 5.64 -4.80
N GLN A 8 10.25 4.54 -4.06
CA GLN A 8 10.28 3.22 -4.67
C GLN A 8 8.96 3.06 -5.41
N VAL A 9 9.02 3.23 -6.73
CA VAL A 9 7.89 2.90 -7.60
C VAL A 9 7.77 1.38 -7.60
N MET A 10 6.80 0.88 -6.84
CA MET A 10 6.50 -0.54 -6.81
C MET A 10 5.43 -0.86 -7.85
N THR A 11 5.74 -1.77 -8.76
CA THR A 11 4.75 -2.28 -9.72
C THR A 11 3.96 -3.40 -9.06
N MET A 12 2.64 -3.24 -8.98
CA MET A 12 1.72 -4.25 -8.45
C MET A 12 0.81 -4.78 -9.55
N THR A 13 0.43 -6.05 -9.45
CA THR A 13 -0.59 -6.64 -10.33
C THR A 13 -1.97 -6.45 -9.72
N VAL A 14 -2.87 -5.78 -10.45
CA VAL A 14 -4.26 -5.62 -10.04
C VAL A 14 -4.99 -6.95 -10.26
N THR A 15 -5.63 -7.47 -9.21
CA THR A 15 -6.44 -8.68 -9.26
C THR A 15 -7.86 -8.41 -8.79
N ASN A 16 -8.77 -9.36 -9.03
CA ASN A 16 -10.13 -9.26 -8.51
C ASN A 16 -10.13 -9.27 -6.98
N THR A 17 -11.12 -8.60 -6.38
CA THR A 17 -11.31 -8.63 -4.92
C THR A 17 -11.55 -10.06 -4.45
N PRO A 18 -10.95 -10.49 -3.31
CA PRO A 18 -10.93 -11.89 -2.91
C PRO A 18 -12.29 -12.43 -2.44
N SER A 19 -13.22 -11.56 -2.03
CA SER A 19 -14.61 -11.93 -1.71
C SER A 19 -15.57 -10.79 -2.05
N ALA A 20 -16.83 -11.13 -2.36
CA ALA A 20 -17.88 -10.16 -2.65
C ALA A 20 -18.20 -9.25 -1.46
N ASP A 21 -18.18 -9.79 -0.23
CA ASP A 21 -18.41 -9.00 0.99
C ASP A 21 -17.36 -7.89 1.17
N LEU A 22 -16.12 -8.18 0.75
CA LEU A 22 -15.00 -7.24 0.80
C LEU A 22 -15.07 -6.19 -0.31
N ALA A 23 -15.82 -6.42 -1.39
CA ALA A 23 -16.01 -5.41 -2.42
C ALA A 23 -16.84 -4.22 -1.92
N PHE A 24 -17.74 -4.44 -0.94
CA PHE A 24 -18.59 -3.39 -0.38
C PHE A 24 -17.86 -2.47 0.62
N THR A 25 -16.64 -2.80 1.03
CA THR A 25 -15.86 -1.99 1.97
C THR A 25 -15.15 -0.80 1.32
N ASN A 26 -15.07 -0.78 -0.02
CA ASN A 26 -14.35 0.22 -0.80
C ASN A 26 -12.86 0.36 -0.39
N LEU A 27 -12.23 -0.74 0.04
CA LEU A 27 -10.81 -0.81 0.42
C LEU A 27 -9.97 -1.47 -0.68
N ALA A 28 -8.71 -1.07 -0.75
CA ALA A 28 -7.69 -1.78 -1.53
C ALA A 28 -7.06 -2.87 -0.65
N TYR A 29 -7.06 -4.12 -1.12
CA TYR A 29 -6.47 -5.26 -0.41
C TYR A 29 -5.14 -5.65 -1.07
N CYS A 30 -4.13 -5.91 -0.24
CA CYS A 30 -2.83 -6.41 -0.66
C CYS A 30 -2.28 -7.39 0.38
N SER A 31 -1.20 -8.11 0.04
CA SER A 31 -0.60 -9.07 0.97
C SER A 31 0.09 -8.34 2.13
N SER A 32 0.20 -9.00 3.28
CA SER A 32 0.90 -8.43 4.44
C SER A 32 2.40 -8.21 4.20
N SER A 33 3.02 -8.97 3.29
CA SER A 33 4.39 -8.74 2.84
C SER A 33 4.51 -7.47 2.00
N ASP A 34 3.54 -7.21 1.12
CA ASP A 34 3.55 -6.02 0.27
C ASP A 34 3.28 -4.75 1.09
N LEU A 35 2.41 -4.83 2.11
CA LEU A 35 2.15 -3.71 3.02
C LEU A 35 3.41 -3.15 3.67
N ARG A 36 4.36 -4.02 4.05
CA ARG A 36 5.62 -3.60 4.69
C ARG A 36 6.47 -2.72 3.78
N GLN A 37 6.30 -2.81 2.46
CA GLN A 37 7.01 -1.97 1.50
C GLN A 37 6.50 -0.52 1.51
N PHE A 38 5.29 -0.30 2.04
CA PHE A 38 4.71 1.02 2.25
C PHE A 38 4.93 1.58 3.66
N SER A 39 5.75 0.91 4.48
CA SER A 39 6.00 1.34 5.86
C SER A 39 6.68 2.70 5.89
N VAL A 40 6.10 3.62 6.66
CA VAL A 40 6.67 4.95 6.89
C VAL A 40 7.73 4.83 7.99
N PRO A 41 9.02 5.13 7.68
CA PRO A 41 10.11 4.94 8.62
C PRO A 41 9.88 5.65 9.95
N GLY A 42 10.05 4.93 11.07
CA GLY A 42 9.87 5.47 12.41
C GLY A 42 8.42 5.55 12.89
N THR A 43 7.48 4.94 12.16
CA THR A 43 6.07 4.84 12.56
C THR A 43 5.53 3.44 12.27
N ASP A 44 4.39 3.09 12.86
CA ASP A 44 3.65 1.85 12.57
C ASP A 44 2.59 2.07 11.45
N LEU A 45 2.75 3.13 10.64
CA LEU A 45 1.82 3.48 9.56
C LEU A 45 2.32 2.97 8.20
N PHE A 46 1.38 2.61 7.32
CA PHE A 46 1.66 2.27 5.93
C PHE A 46 1.00 3.29 4.99
N LEU A 47 1.79 3.91 4.11
CA LEU A 47 1.35 4.92 3.14
C LEU A 47 1.73 4.51 1.72
N ALA A 48 0.72 4.38 0.86
CA ALA A 48 0.92 4.12 -0.57
C ALA A 48 0.44 5.31 -1.40
N ASN A 49 1.24 5.73 -2.38
CA ASN A 49 0.79 6.67 -3.40
C ASN A 49 0.29 5.89 -4.62
N VAL A 50 -1.00 6.01 -4.90
CA VAL A 50 -1.65 5.37 -6.05
C VAL A 50 -2.16 6.47 -6.98
N ALA A 51 -1.47 6.62 -8.12
CA ALA A 51 -1.64 7.76 -9.03
C ALA A 51 -1.50 9.09 -8.28
N ASP A 52 -2.61 9.83 -8.14
CA ASP A 52 -2.68 11.16 -7.49
C ASP A 52 -3.27 11.11 -6.08
N THR A 53 -3.46 9.90 -5.52
CA THR A 53 -4.12 9.69 -4.21
C THR A 53 -3.22 8.94 -3.24
N PHE A 54 -3.27 9.34 -1.96
CA PHE A 54 -2.58 8.65 -0.87
C PHE A 54 -3.55 7.72 -0.13
N ILE A 55 -3.17 6.46 0.00
CA ILE A 55 -3.90 5.45 0.77
C ILE A 55 -3.17 5.23 2.09
N LEU A 56 -3.88 5.43 3.20
CA LEU A 56 -3.44 5.10 4.55
C LEU A 56 -4.05 3.76 4.96
N SER A 57 -3.23 2.83 5.41
CA SER A 57 -3.71 1.59 6.03
C SER A 57 -4.50 1.86 7.30
N LEU A 58 -5.62 1.15 7.50
CA LEU A 58 -6.36 1.12 8.77
C LEU A 58 -5.66 0.24 9.81
#